data_AF-A0A932GVJ7-F1
#
_entry.id   AF-A0A932GVJ7-F1
#
_cell.length_a   1.000
_cell.length_b   1.000
_cell.length_c   1.000
_cell.angle_alpha   90.00
_cell.angle_beta   90.00
_cell.angle_gamma   90.00
#
_symmetry.space_group_name_H-M   'P 1'
#
loop_
_entity.id
_entity.type
_entity.pdbx_description
1 polymer ?
#
loop_
_entity_poly.entity_id
_entity_poly.type
_entity_poly.pdbx_seq_one_letter_code
_entity_poly.pdbx_strand_id
1 'polypeptide(L)'
;MAVDADTLATGKAGVFAAGDAVTGTTSVIQAIAAGRKAASSIDKYLGGNGDIEETLVDPDVGSLYLGRREGFGDRHLVATSLTPAPERGTNFNLVELGYSEAEGVEEAERCLQCHLRCELAPPPLPPQKRSEFRARTLALSAGKNSTVLR
;
A
#
# COMPACT_ATOMS: atom_id res chain seq x y z
N MET A 1 29.22 -7.73 3.25
CA MET A 1 29.25 -9.20 3.38
C MET A 1 29.55 -9.80 2.02
N ALA A 2 30.35 -10.87 1.93
CA ALA A 2 30.66 -11.50 0.63
C ALA A 2 29.50 -12.40 0.18
N VAL A 3 29.07 -12.23 -1.07
CA VAL A 3 28.03 -13.04 -1.72
C VAL A 3 28.42 -13.31 -3.17
N ASP A 4 27.85 -14.35 -3.75
CA ASP A 4 27.90 -14.59 -5.18
C ASP A 4 27.18 -13.45 -5.94
N ALA A 5 27.81 -12.96 -7.01
CA ALA A 5 27.31 -11.77 -7.71
C ALA A 5 25.98 -12.03 -8.44
N ASP A 6 25.71 -13.27 -8.84
CA ASP A 6 24.56 -13.64 -9.66
C ASP A 6 23.38 -14.19 -8.87
N THR A 7 23.64 -14.86 -7.75
CA THR A 7 22.62 -15.49 -6.91
C THR A 7 22.43 -14.79 -5.57
N LEU A 8 23.36 -13.94 -5.15
CA LEU A 8 23.40 -13.34 -3.82
C LEU A 8 23.47 -14.37 -2.68
N ALA A 9 23.87 -15.60 -2.99
CA ALA A 9 24.15 -16.64 -2.01
C ALA A 9 25.40 -16.29 -1.21
N THR A 10 25.36 -16.51 0.10
CA THR A 10 26.54 -16.41 0.96
C THR A 10 27.37 -17.69 0.89
N GLY A 11 28.51 -17.73 1.57
CA GLY A 11 29.29 -18.98 1.74
C GLY A 11 28.57 -20.07 2.56
N LYS A 12 27.46 -19.77 3.23
CA LYS A 12 26.66 -20.75 3.97
C LYS A 12 25.48 -21.21 3.11
N ALA A 13 25.38 -22.52 2.91
CA ALA A 13 24.30 -23.13 2.15
C ALA A 13 22.92 -22.72 2.68
N GLY A 14 22.02 -22.36 1.76
CA GLY A 14 20.67 -21.88 2.07
C GLY A 14 20.59 -20.47 2.67
N VAL A 15 21.70 -19.74 2.76
CA VAL A 15 21.72 -18.37 3.28
C VAL A 15 22.09 -17.39 2.18
N PHE A 16 21.22 -16.39 1.99
CA PHE A 16 21.34 -15.34 0.97
C PHE A 16 21.35 -13.97 1.65
N ALA A 17 21.89 -12.95 0.97
CA ALA A 17 21.87 -11.60 1.51
C ALA A 17 21.80 -10.54 0.41
N ALA A 18 21.13 -9.43 0.72
CA ALA A 18 20.92 -8.33 -0.21
C ALA A 18 20.96 -6.98 0.53
N GLY A 19 20.95 -5.89 -0.24
CA GLY A 19 20.94 -4.52 0.28
C GLY A 19 22.21 -4.15 1.05
N ASP A 20 22.06 -3.26 2.04
CA ASP A 20 23.17 -2.65 2.76
C ASP A 20 24.12 -3.65 3.44
N ALA A 21 23.62 -4.84 3.81
CA ALA A 21 24.45 -5.92 4.36
C ALA A 21 25.54 -6.40 3.38
N VAL A 22 25.29 -6.27 2.07
CA VAL A 22 26.20 -6.68 0.99
C VAL A 22 26.95 -5.48 0.43
N THR A 23 26.22 -4.45 -0.01
CA THR A 23 26.78 -3.32 -0.78
C THR A 23 27.20 -2.14 0.07
N GLY A 24 26.82 -2.10 1.35
CA GLY A 24 26.81 -0.87 2.14
C GLY A 24 25.65 0.05 1.73
N THR A 25 25.55 1.22 2.36
CA THR A 25 24.47 2.19 2.15
C THR A 25 24.38 2.59 0.68
N THR A 26 23.23 2.31 0.07
CA THR A 26 22.94 2.73 -1.29
C THR A 26 21.51 3.26 -1.41
N SER A 27 21.03 3.51 -2.64
CA SER A 27 19.65 3.91 -2.89
C SER A 27 18.66 2.81 -2.51
N VAL A 28 17.50 3.21 -1.99
CA VAL A 28 16.40 2.28 -1.65
C VAL A 28 15.98 1.42 -2.84
N ILE A 29 16.03 1.97 -4.06
CA ILE A 29 15.68 1.25 -5.29
C ILE A 29 16.64 0.09 -5.55
N GLN A 30 17.94 0.30 -5.31
CA GLN A 30 18.94 -0.77 -5.46
C GLN A 30 18.80 -1.84 -4.38
N ALA A 31 18.48 -1.45 -3.15
CA ALA A 31 18.21 -2.42 -2.08
C ALA A 31 16.98 -3.29 -2.42
N ILE A 32 15.91 -2.69 -2.94
CA ILE A 32 14.71 -3.42 -3.42
C ILE A 32 15.08 -4.37 -4.57
N ALA A 33 15.82 -3.88 -5.57
CA ALA A 33 16.23 -4.71 -6.71
C ALA A 33 17.10 -5.91 -6.27
N ALA A 34 18.03 -5.70 -5.34
CA ALA A 34 18.83 -6.78 -4.76
C ALA A 34 17.97 -7.78 -3.97
N GLY A 35 16.98 -7.30 -3.22
CA GLY A 35 16.03 -8.16 -2.52
C GLY A 35 15.23 -9.07 -3.47
N ARG A 36 14.72 -8.50 -4.58
CA ARG A 36 14.04 -9.27 -5.63
C ARG A 36 14.96 -10.33 -6.26
N LYS A 37 16.22 -9.99 -6.54
CA LYS A 37 17.21 -10.93 -7.07
C LYS A 37 17.50 -12.08 -6.08
N ALA A 38 17.62 -11.77 -4.80
CA ALA A 38 17.81 -12.78 -3.76
C ALA A 38 16.58 -13.70 -3.65
N ALA A 39 15.36 -13.15 -3.67
CA ALA A 39 14.12 -13.93 -3.65
C ALA A 39 14.01 -14.89 -4.84
N SER A 40 14.30 -14.42 -6.06
CA SER A 40 14.35 -15.28 -7.26
C SER A 40 15.38 -16.40 -7.14
N SER A 41 16.53 -16.13 -6.50
CA SER A 41 17.58 -17.13 -6.29
C SER A 41 17.22 -18.14 -5.20
N ILE A 42 16.54 -17.70 -4.14
CA ILE A 42 15.98 -18.57 -3.09
C ILE A 42 14.93 -19.50 -3.69
N ASP A 43 14.03 -19.00 -4.52
CA ASP A 43 13.00 -19.83 -5.17
C ASP A 43 13.64 -20.94 -6.03
N LYS A 44 14.62 -20.60 -6.87
CA LYS A 44 15.39 -21.58 -7.64
C LYS A 44 16.12 -22.60 -6.76
N TYR A 45 16.67 -22.15 -5.63
CA TYR A 45 17.34 -23.02 -4.66
C TYR A 45 16.37 -24.02 -4.02
N LEU A 46 15.12 -23.62 -3.80
CA LEU A 46 14.05 -24.45 -3.26
C LEU A 46 13.33 -25.31 -4.33
N GLY A 47 13.77 -25.24 -5.60
CA GLY A 47 13.25 -26.04 -6.71
C GLY A 47 12.17 -25.36 -7.56
N GLY A 48 11.93 -24.07 -7.35
CA GLY A 48 11.07 -23.24 -8.19
C GLY A 48 11.74 -22.79 -9.50
N ASN A 49 11.05 -21.95 -10.27
CA ASN A 49 11.51 -21.44 -11.57
C ASN A 49 12.21 -20.07 -11.47
N GLY A 50 12.20 -19.46 -10.28
CA GLY A 50 12.71 -18.14 -9.99
C GLY A 50 11.80 -16.99 -10.43
N ASP A 51 10.58 -17.29 -10.84
CA ASP A 51 9.57 -16.27 -11.13
C ASP A 51 8.90 -15.84 -9.82
N ILE A 52 9.17 -14.59 -9.45
CA ILE A 52 8.63 -13.95 -8.25
C ILE A 52 7.64 -12.85 -8.63
N GLU A 53 7.28 -12.74 -9.90
CA GLU A 53 6.25 -11.81 -10.33
C GLU A 53 4.89 -12.38 -9.91
N GLU A 54 4.22 -11.67 -9.01
CA GLU A 54 2.86 -12.00 -8.61
C GLU A 54 2.00 -10.74 -8.62
N THR A 55 0.78 -10.88 -9.13
CA THR A 55 -0.24 -9.85 -8.99
C THR A 55 -1.05 -10.18 -7.75
N LEU A 56 -0.68 -9.57 -6.62
CA LEU A 56 -1.34 -9.82 -5.33
C LEU A 56 -2.77 -9.25 -5.28
N VAL A 57 -3.02 -8.17 -6.02
CA VAL A 57 -4.28 -7.45 -6.03
C VAL A 57 -4.54 -6.96 -7.45
N ASP A 58 -5.74 -7.21 -7.95
CA ASP A 58 -6.20 -6.62 -9.20
C ASP A 58 -6.18 -5.09 -9.08
N PRO A 59 -5.80 -4.35 -10.14
CA PRO A 59 -5.83 -2.90 -10.09
C PRO A 59 -7.24 -2.41 -9.78
N ASP A 60 -7.39 -1.72 -8.65
CA ASP A 60 -8.66 -1.11 -8.26
C ASP A 60 -8.99 0.01 -9.25
N VAL A 61 -10.07 -0.15 -10.01
CA VAL A 61 -10.69 0.94 -10.76
C VAL A 61 -11.52 1.75 -9.77
N GLY A 62 -10.80 2.49 -8.92
CA GLY A 62 -11.39 3.24 -7.83
C GLY A 62 -12.52 4.14 -8.33
N SER A 63 -13.61 4.21 -7.56
CA SER A 63 -14.63 5.22 -7.79
C SER A 63 -14.01 6.61 -7.60
N LEU A 64 -14.03 7.42 -8.66
CA LEU A 64 -13.58 8.82 -8.62
C LEU A 64 -14.43 9.72 -7.71
N TYR A 65 -15.43 9.16 -7.04
CA TYR A 65 -16.23 9.86 -6.04
C TYR A 65 -15.44 10.01 -4.72
N LEU A 66 -14.48 10.95 -4.70
CA LEU A 66 -13.95 11.58 -3.49
C LEU A 66 -15.03 12.50 -2.88
N GLY A 67 -16.12 11.89 -2.41
CA GLY A 67 -17.25 12.59 -1.83
C GLY A 67 -17.27 12.54 -0.31
N ARG A 68 -18.09 13.43 0.28
CA ARG A 68 -18.39 13.38 1.71
C ARG A 68 -19.12 12.07 2.01
N ARG A 69 -18.50 11.22 2.84
CA ARG A 69 -19.20 10.11 3.50
C ARG A 69 -19.82 10.63 4.80
N GLU A 70 -21.11 10.36 4.98
CA GLU A 70 -21.83 10.79 6.18
C GLU A 70 -21.26 10.11 7.43
N GLY A 71 -21.09 10.87 8.51
CA GLY A 71 -20.51 10.38 9.78
C GLY A 71 -19.03 9.99 9.73
N PHE A 72 -18.34 10.11 8.59
CA PHE A 72 -16.93 9.69 8.47
C PHE A 72 -16.00 10.49 9.38
N GLY A 73 -16.21 11.81 9.50
CA GLY A 73 -15.39 12.67 10.35
C GLY A 73 -15.56 12.41 11.84
N ASP A 74 -16.65 11.76 12.23
CA ASP A 74 -16.97 11.44 13.62
C ASP A 74 -16.48 10.03 14.00
N ARG A 75 -15.92 9.26 13.04
CA ARG A 75 -15.35 7.94 13.32
C ARG A 75 -14.06 8.07 14.12
N HIS A 76 -13.95 7.31 15.20
CA HIS A 76 -12.75 7.24 16.02
C HIS A 76 -11.76 6.19 15.49
N LEU A 77 -10.49 6.34 15.86
CA LEU A 77 -9.47 5.34 15.63
C LEU A 77 -9.77 4.11 16.48
N VAL A 78 -9.66 2.92 15.89
CA VAL A 78 -9.71 1.67 16.67
C VAL A 78 -8.37 1.55 17.40
N ALA A 79 -8.40 1.49 18.73
CA ALA A 79 -7.20 1.35 19.53
C ALA A 79 -6.67 -0.08 19.44
N THR A 80 -5.41 -0.23 19.03
CA THR A 80 -4.74 -1.53 19.03
C THR A 80 -4.45 -2.00 20.45
N SER A 81 -4.57 -3.31 20.68
CA SER A 81 -4.19 -3.91 21.96
C SER A 81 -2.66 -3.97 22.10
N LEU A 82 -2.16 -3.51 23.24
CA LEU A 82 -0.74 -3.49 23.56
C LEU A 82 -0.44 -4.44 24.71
N THR A 83 0.64 -5.19 24.58
CA THR A 83 1.21 -5.96 25.69
C THR A 83 1.58 -5.01 26.84
N PRO A 84 1.31 -5.35 28.12
CA PRO A 84 1.66 -4.50 29.26
C PRO A 84 3.15 -4.15 29.29
N ALA A 85 3.49 -2.91 29.68
CA ALA A 85 4.86 -2.41 29.66
C ALA A 85 5.90 -3.31 30.38
N PRO A 86 5.60 -3.91 31.55
CA PRO A 86 6.56 -4.80 32.25
C PRO A 86 6.97 -6.04 31.45
N GLU A 87 6.13 -6.50 30.51
CA GLU A 87 6.33 -7.75 29.77
C GLU A 87 7.08 -7.55 28.45
N ARG A 88 7.27 -6.30 28.00
CA ARG A 88 7.88 -5.99 26.68
C ARG A 88 9.39 -6.18 26.62
N GLY A 89 10.07 -6.22 27.78
CA GLY A 89 11.54 -6.23 27.85
C GLY A 89 12.17 -7.59 28.14
N THR A 90 11.36 -8.62 28.42
CA THR A 90 11.85 -9.91 28.92
C THR A 90 11.73 -11.05 27.91
N ASN A 91 11.15 -10.77 26.73
CA ASN A 91 10.87 -11.75 25.70
C ASN A 91 10.84 -11.06 24.32
N PHE A 92 10.68 -11.86 23.26
CA PHE A 92 10.52 -11.39 21.89
C PHE A 92 9.05 -11.48 21.42
N ASN A 93 8.09 -11.48 22.35
CA ASN A 93 6.68 -11.51 22.00
C ASN A 93 6.26 -10.18 21.37
N LEU A 94 5.16 -10.22 20.62
CA LEU A 94 4.58 -9.04 20.00
C LEU A 94 4.20 -8.00 21.05
N VAL A 95 4.57 -6.75 20.80
CA VAL A 95 4.19 -5.60 21.64
C VAL A 95 2.84 -5.05 21.20
N GLU A 96 2.66 -4.89 19.90
CA GLU A 96 1.38 -4.57 19.27
C GLU A 96 0.73 -5.88 18.85
N LEU A 97 -0.43 -6.18 19.44
CA LEU A 97 -1.16 -7.43 19.17
C LEU A 97 -2.02 -7.34 17.91
N GLY A 98 -2.05 -6.16 17.27
CA GLY A 98 -2.81 -5.90 16.06
C GLY A 98 -4.31 -5.80 16.31
N TYR A 99 -5.06 -5.88 15.22
CA TYR A 99 -6.52 -5.86 15.22
C TYR A 99 -7.06 -7.27 15.07
N SER A 100 -8.22 -7.54 15.67
CA SER A 100 -9.09 -8.61 15.20
C SER A 100 -9.52 -8.35 13.75
N GLU A 101 -10.00 -9.38 13.07
CA GLU A 101 -10.49 -9.24 11.70
C GLU A 101 -11.57 -8.15 11.57
N ALA A 102 -12.52 -8.11 12.51
CA ALA A 102 -13.59 -7.12 12.53
C ALA A 102 -13.05 -5.68 12.73
N GLU A 103 -12.15 -5.49 13.69
CA GLU A 103 -11.49 -4.20 13.96
C GLU A 103 -10.64 -3.75 12.77
N GLY A 104 -9.96 -4.68 12.10
CA GLY A 104 -9.16 -4.41 10.92
C GLY A 104 -10.01 -3.92 9.75
N VAL A 105 -11.18 -4.53 9.53
CA VAL A 105 -12.15 -4.07 8.52
C VAL A 105 -12.67 -2.68 8.86
N GLU A 106 -13.08 -2.45 10.12
CA GLU A 106 -13.57 -1.13 10.56
C GLU A 106 -12.52 -0.03 10.37
N GLU A 107 -11.27 -0.30 10.75
CA GLU A 107 -10.14 0.61 10.59
C GLU A 107 -9.86 0.89 9.09
N ALA A 108 -9.90 -0.15 8.24
CA ALA A 108 -9.70 -0.03 6.80
C ALA A 108 -10.79 0.82 6.12
N GLU A 109 -12.04 0.77 6.59
CA GLU A 109 -13.13 1.60 6.06
C GLU A 109 -12.92 3.10 6.30
N ARG A 110 -12.06 3.48 7.24
CA ARG A 110 -11.68 4.88 7.49
C ARG A 110 -10.57 5.37 6.55
N CYS A 111 -10.27 4.64 5.48
CA CYS A 111 -9.36 5.07 4.42
C CYS A 111 -9.81 6.42 3.81
N LEU A 112 -8.87 7.36 3.69
CA LEU A 112 -9.08 8.67 3.08
C LEU A 112 -8.96 8.67 1.54
N GLN A 113 -8.74 7.50 0.93
CA GLN A 113 -8.58 7.31 -0.52
C GLN A 113 -7.49 8.22 -1.14
N CYS A 114 -6.35 8.37 -0.46
CA CYS A 114 -5.28 9.27 -0.91
C CYS A 114 -4.64 8.86 -2.24
N HIS A 115 -4.73 7.59 -2.64
CA HIS A 115 -4.23 7.08 -3.92
C HIS A 115 -4.92 7.75 -5.12
N LEU A 116 -6.23 8.04 -5.01
CA LEU A 116 -7.01 8.71 -6.04
C LEU A 116 -6.47 10.11 -6.38
N ARG A 117 -5.66 10.72 -5.50
CA ARG A 117 -5.02 12.01 -5.77
C ARG A 117 -4.23 12.02 -7.08
N CYS A 118 -3.55 10.91 -7.40
CA CYS A 118 -2.76 10.80 -8.62
C CYS A 118 -3.63 10.67 -9.89
N GLU A 119 -4.91 10.34 -9.73
CA GLU A 119 -5.88 10.16 -10.81
C GLU A 119 -6.77 11.41 -11.00
N LEU A 120 -6.69 12.37 -10.08
CA LEU A 120 -7.42 13.63 -10.21
C LEU A 120 -6.90 14.45 -11.39
N ALA A 121 -7.76 14.68 -12.37
CA ALA A 121 -7.49 15.64 -13.43
C ALA A 121 -7.21 17.02 -12.82
N PRO A 122 -6.26 17.79 -13.38
CA PRO A 122 -6.02 19.16 -12.93
C PRO A 122 -7.32 19.96 -13.03
N PRO A 123 -7.58 20.87 -12.08
CA PRO A 123 -8.78 21.71 -12.14
C PRO A 123 -8.74 22.49 -13.46
N PRO A 124 -9.88 22.65 -14.16
CA PRO A 124 -9.93 23.44 -15.37
C PRO A 124 -9.49 24.88 -15.07
N LEU A 125 -8.48 25.35 -15.79
CA LEU A 125 -7.95 26.71 -15.70
C LEU A 125 -8.27 27.49 -17.00
N PRO A 126 -8.64 28.79 -16.91
CA PRO A 126 -8.87 29.56 -15.69
C PRO A 126 -10.12 29.07 -14.93
N PRO A 127 -10.19 29.27 -13.60
CA PRO A 127 -11.36 28.89 -12.82
C PRO A 127 -12.58 29.57 -13.42
N GLN A 128 -13.45 28.80 -14.08
CA GLN A 128 -14.70 29.32 -14.58
C GLN A 128 -15.47 29.84 -13.37
N LYS A 129 -15.94 31.09 -13.43
CA LYS A 129 -16.78 31.67 -12.36
C LYS A 129 -17.90 30.66 -12.10
N ARG A 130 -17.89 30.02 -10.92
CA ARG A 130 -18.93 29.08 -10.51
C ARG A 130 -20.27 29.78 -10.79
N SER A 131 -21.07 29.20 -11.68
CA SER A 131 -22.44 29.68 -11.89
C SER A 131 -23.14 29.69 -10.53
N GLU A 132 -24.02 30.67 -10.29
CA GLU A 132 -24.83 30.73 -9.07
C GLU A 132 -25.39 29.35 -8.73
N PHE A 133 -25.26 28.94 -7.48
CA PHE A 133 -25.71 27.66 -6.97
C PHE A 133 -27.26 27.64 -6.97
N ARG A 134 -27.86 27.44 -8.14
CA ARG A 134 -29.30 27.29 -8.34
C ARG A 134 -29.63 25.80 -8.34
N ALA A 135 -30.75 25.42 -7.72
CA ALA A 135 -31.23 24.04 -7.65
C ALA A 135 -31.26 23.31 -9.01
N ARG A 136 -31.45 24.06 -10.11
CA ARG A 136 -31.45 23.56 -11.49
C ARG A 136 -30.07 23.03 -11.96
N THR A 137 -28.97 23.53 -11.42
CA THR A 137 -27.60 23.15 -11.84
C THR A 137 -27.22 21.74 -11.35
N LEU A 138 -27.76 21.32 -10.20
CA LEU A 138 -27.54 19.99 -9.62
C LEU A 138 -28.16 18.86 -10.46
N ALA A 139 -29.31 19.11 -11.10
CA ALA A 139 -29.96 18.13 -11.97
C ALA A 139 -29.18 17.86 -13.28
N LEU A 140 -28.43 18.86 -13.77
CA LEU A 140 -27.64 18.75 -15.00
C LEU A 140 -26.32 17.99 -14.82
N SER A 141 -25.72 18.00 -13.62
CA SER A 141 -24.52 17.20 -13.33
C SER A 141 -24.85 15.72 -13.10
N ALA A 142 -26.04 15.40 -12.59
CA ALA A 142 -26.50 14.03 -12.44
C ALA A 142 -26.74 13.32 -13.80
N GLY A 143 -27.16 14.07 -14.83
CA GLY A 143 -27.50 13.51 -16.15
C GLY A 143 -26.32 13.30 -17.11
N LYS A 144 -25.11 13.78 -16.81
CA LYS A 144 -23.95 13.67 -17.73
C LYS A 144 -23.06 12.45 -17.50
N ASN A 145 -23.24 11.73 -16.39
CA ASN A 145 -22.44 10.53 -16.10
C ASN A 145 -22.99 9.24 -16.71
N SER A 146 -24.09 9.28 -17.47
CA SER A 146 -24.70 8.07 -18.07
C SER A 146 -24.18 7.72 -19.47
N THR A 147 -23.16 8.42 -20.00
CA THR A 147 -22.68 8.19 -21.38
C THR A 147 -21.28 7.57 -21.47
N VAL A 148 -20.68 7.16 -20.35
CA VAL A 148 -19.38 6.42 -20.35
C VAL A 148 -19.57 5.03 -19.73
N LEU A 149 -20.62 4.33 -20.17
CA LEU A 149 -20.77 2.88 -19.97
C LEU A 149 -21.34 2.29 -21.26
N ARG A 150 -20.44 1.98 -22.20
CA ARG A 150 -20.55 0.90 -23.18
C ARG A 150 -19.16 0.38 -23.47
#